data_AF-A0A1V6AHA6-F1
#
_entry.id   AF-A0A1V6AHA6-F1
#
_cell.length_a   1.000
_cell.length_b   1.000
_cell.length_c   1.000
_cell.angle_alpha   90.00
_cell.angle_beta   90.00
_cell.angle_gamma   90.00
#
_symmetry.space_group_name_H-M   'P 1'
#
loop_
_entity.id
_entity.type
_entity.pdbx_description
1 polymer ?
#
loop_
_entity_poly.entity_id
_entity_poly.type
_entity_poly.pdbx_seq_one_letter_code
_entity_poly.pdbx_strand_id
1 'polypeptide(L)' 'MLWAKIVVIRRNAHKYRISAMCRVLKIPRSVYYYEAKKKEKEDKLKHEVIDIFVNAYS' A
#
# COMPACT_ATOMS: atom_id res chain seq x y z
N MET A 1 14.18 -3.80 -7.61
CA MET A 1 13.48 -4.76 -8.49
C MET A 1 11.97 -4.50 -8.60
N LEU A 2 11.24 -4.30 -7.49
CA LEU A 2 9.78 -4.09 -7.50
C LEU A 2 9.36 -2.77 -8.17
N TRP A 3 10.06 -1.67 -7.89
CA TRP A 3 9.78 -0.35 -8.47
C TRP A 3 9.85 -0.34 -10.00
N ALA A 4 10.85 -1.00 -10.59
CA ALA A 4 10.99 -1.10 -12.04
C ALA A 4 9.77 -1.79 -12.69
N LYS A 5 9.23 -2.84 -12.05
CA LYS A 5 8.01 -3.51 -12.51
C LYS A 5 6.79 -2.58 -12.44
N ILE A 6 6.68 -1.76 -11.41
CA ILE A 6 5.60 -0.76 -11.28
C ILE A 6 5.70 0.30 -12.38
N VAL A 7 6.92 0.77 -12.69
CA VAL A 7 7.15 1.73 -13.78
C VAL A 7 6.71 1.16 -15.13
N VAL A 8 7.03 -0.11 -15.42
CA VAL A 8 6.56 -0.80 -16.63
C VAL A 8 5.03 -0.83 -16.70
N ILE A 9 4.36 -1.18 -15.59
CA ILE A 9 2.89 -1.21 -15.52
C ILE A 9 2.31 0.19 -15.76
N ARG A 10 2.83 1.23 -15.09
CA ARG A 10 2.35 2.62 -15.23
C ARG A 10 2.46 3.11 -16.67
N ARG A 11 3.59 2.84 -17.33
CA ARG A 11 3.81 3.25 -18.73
C ARG A 11 2.86 2.55 -19.71
N ASN A 12 2.41 1.34 -19.39
CA ASN A 12 1.61 0.52 -20.31
C ASN A 12 0.13 0.39 -19.90
N ALA A 13 -0.30 1.08 -18.84
CA ALA A 13 -1.67 0.98 -18.31
C ALA A 13 -2.75 1.43 -19.30
N HIS A 14 -2.40 2.27 -20.27
CA HIS A 14 -3.27 2.70 -21.36
C HIS A 14 -3.53 1.57 -22.38
N LYS A 15 -2.61 0.61 -22.50
CA LYS A 15 -2.64 -0.45 -23.52
C LYS A 15 -3.06 -1.80 -22.97
N TYR A 16 -2.74 -2.08 -21.71
CA TYR A 16 -3.01 -3.37 -21.08
C TYR A 16 -3.69 -3.21 -19.73
N ARG A 17 -4.54 -4.18 -19.38
CA ARG A 17 -5.16 -4.22 -18.06
C ARG A 17 -4.08 -4.47 -17.00
N ILE A 18 -4.06 -3.62 -15.98
CA ILE A 18 -3.14 -3.70 -14.82
C ILE A 18 -3.15 -5.11 -14.21
N SER A 19 -4.34 -5.70 -14.05
CA SER A 19 -4.51 -7.04 -13.48
C SER A 19 -3.82 -8.16 -14.26
N ALA A 20 -3.64 -7.99 -15.58
CA ALA A 20 -2.94 -8.92 -16.45
C ALA A 20 -1.43 -8.71 -16.36
N MET A 21 -0.97 -7.46 -16.39
CA MET A 21 0.46 -7.13 -16.24
C MET A 21 1.01 -7.57 -14.88
N CYS A 22 0.26 -7.39 -13.78
CA CYS A 22 0.66 -7.88 -12.47
C CYS A 22 0.86 -9.41 -12.46
N ARG A 23 0.00 -10.16 -13.17
CA ARG A 23 0.12 -11.62 -13.30
C ARG A 23 1.38 -12.00 -14.10
N VAL A 24 1.63 -11.35 -15.23
CA VAL A 24 2.81 -11.60 -16.09
C VAL A 24 4.12 -11.27 -15.36
N LEU A 25 4.17 -10.13 -14.68
CA LEU A 25 5.36 -9.67 -13.94
C LEU A 25 5.55 -10.36 -12.59
N LYS A 26 4.64 -11.26 -12.21
CA LYS A 26 4.62 -12.01 -10.96
C LYS A 26 4.71 -11.08 -9.74
N ILE A 27 3.84 -10.06 -9.70
CA ILE A 27 3.69 -9.18 -8.53
C ILE A 27 2.25 -9.16 -8.03
N PRO A 28 2.03 -9.01 -6.70
CA PRO A 28 0.70 -8.82 -6.16
C PRO A 28 0.05 -7.53 -6.69
N ARG A 29 -1.27 -7.54 -6.90
CA ARG A 29 -2.01 -6.33 -7.30
C ARG A 29 -1.98 -5.24 -6.24
N SER A 30 -1.91 -5.65 -4.97
CA SER A 30 -1.82 -4.74 -3.83
C SER A 30 -0.62 -3.81 -3.95
N VAL A 31 0.50 -4.27 -4.49
CA VAL A 31 1.70 -3.46 -4.70
C VAL A 31 1.45 -2.28 -5.66
N TYR A 32 0.55 -2.45 -6.64
CA TYR A 32 0.22 -1.39 -7.57
C TYR A 32 -0.82 -0.42 -7.01
N TYR A 33 -1.88 -0.94 -6.38
CA TYR A 33 -3.02 -0.13 -5.91
C TYR A 33 -2.78 0.53 -4.57
N TYR A 34 -2.09 -0.16 -3.67
CA TYR A 34 -1.71 0.37 -2.38
C TYR A 34 -0.24 0.76 -2.49
N GLU A 35 0.00 2.03 -2.81
CA GLU A 35 1.31 2.59 -2.52
C GLU A 35 1.59 2.39 -1.04
N ALA A 36 2.78 1.90 -0.71
CA ALA A 36 3.27 1.94 0.65
C ALA A 36 3.39 3.42 1.02
N LYS A 37 2.29 4.01 1.50
CA LYS A 37 2.29 5.33 2.09
C LYS A 37 3.41 5.30 3.13
N LYS A 38 4.33 6.26 3.05
CA LYS A 38 5.23 6.51 4.18
C LYS A 38 4.32 6.65 5.39
N LYS A 39 4.49 5.78 6.39
CA LYS A 39 3.80 5.95 7.66
C LYS A 39 4.18 7.35 8.14
N GLU A 40 3.19 8.23 8.19
CA GLU A 40 3.36 9.47 8.94
C GLU A 40 3.67 9.08 10.39
N LYS A 41 4.41 9.92 11.11
CA LYS A 41 4.67 9.69 12.53
C LYS A 41 3.36 9.86 13.29
N GLU A 42 2.55 8.81 13.34
CA GLU A 42 1.29 8.72 14.10
C GLU A 42 1.53 8.57 15.61
N ASP A 43 2.62 9.13 16.14
CA ASP A 43 3.00 8.91 17.54
C ASP A 43 1.92 9.43 18.50
N LYS A 44 1.30 10.57 18.19
CA LYS A 44 0.17 11.12 18.98
C LYS A 44 -1.10 10.27 18.89
N LEU A 45 -1.50 9.89 17.67
CA LEU A 45 -2.71 9.09 17.44
C LEU A 45 -2.62 7.72 18.13
N LYS A 46 -1.43 7.10 18.14
CA LYS A 46 -1.20 5.84 18.84
C LYS A 46 -1.43 5.95 20.34
N HIS A 47 -0.93 7.02 20.96
CA HIS A 47 -1.13 7.23 22.40
C HIS A 47 -2.60 7.45 22.75
N GLU A 48 -3.32 8.26 21.98
CA GLU A 48 -4.76 8.50 22.17
C GLU A 48 -5.60 7.22 21.99
N VAL A 49 -5.28 6.41 20.97
CA VAL A 49 -5.95 5.12 20.75
C VAL A 49 -5.70 4.18 21.94
N ILE A 50 -4.45 4.05 22.39
CA ILE A 50 -4.13 3.21 23.55
C ILE A 50 -4.90 3.66 24.80
N ASP A 51 -4.94 4.96 25.06
CA ASP A 51 -5.62 5.53 26.22
C ASP A 51 -7.13 5.20 26.22
N ILE A 52 -7.80 5.38 25.08
CA ILE A 52 -9.21 5.03 24.90
C ILE A 52 -9.46 3.54 25.17
N PHE A 53 -8.63 2.66 24.62
CA PHE A 53 -8.82 1.22 24.76
C PHE A 53 -8.34 0.65 26.09
N VAL A 54 -7.53 1.36 26.88
CA VAL A 54 -7.09 0.92 28.22
C VAL A 54 -8.04 1.44 29.30
N ASN A 55 -8.41 2.73 29.23
CA ASN A 55 -9.25 3.36 30.24
C ASN A 55 -10.75 3.04 30.08
N ALA A 56 -11.18 2.52 28.92
CA ALA A 56 -12.57 2.09 28.71
C ALA A 56 -12.92 0.74 29.38
N TYR A 57 -11.93 -0.01 29.89
CA TYR A 57 -12.15 -1.31 30.54
C TYR A 57 -11.74 -1.32 32.03
N SER A 58 -11.47 -0.16 32.63
CA SER A 58 -11.25 0.04 34.07
C SER A 58 -12.50 0.57 34.75
#